data_AF-A0A957IC15-F1
#
_entry.id   AF-A0A957IC15-F1
#
_cell.length_a   1.000
_cell.length_b   1.000
_cell.length_c   1.000
_cell.angle_alpha   90.00
_cell.angle_beta   90.00
_cell.angle_gamma   90.00
#
_symmetry.space_group_name_H-M   'P 1'
#
loop_
_entity.id
_entity.type
_entity.pdbx_description
1 polymer ?
#
loop_
_entity_poly.entity_id
_entity_poly.type
_entity_poly.pdbx_seq_one_letter_code
_entity_poly.pdbx_strand_id
1 'polypeptide(L)'
;MTNWQKPLSAWLRHNAVVLLLYLLLTVAFTWPLVGNLGSNWLATHDTDTFVKLWDQWWLQRSQDTGQSLLYTTDLFYPHGLDLTFHSISWIVAPVGWLLTPLLGRIGAYNVTILWAVFSTATAAYILISYLLKNRVAAFMGGLVYGFAPYFIAHAGGHPD
;
A
#
# COMPACT_ATOMS: atom_id res chain seq x y z
N MET A 1 26.67 -18.10 -7.24
CA MET A 1 26.74 -17.11 -6.13
C MET A 1 25.42 -16.37 -6.05
N THR A 2 24.72 -16.45 -4.93
CA THR A 2 23.40 -15.84 -4.71
C THR A 2 23.54 -14.31 -4.59
N ASN A 3 22.74 -13.56 -5.36
CA ASN A 3 22.79 -12.09 -5.47
C ASN A 3 22.52 -11.31 -4.14
N TRP A 4 22.36 -11.98 -3.00
CA TRP A 4 22.00 -11.41 -1.71
C TRP A 4 23.17 -10.81 -0.92
N GLN A 5 24.41 -11.10 -1.32
CA GLN A 5 25.62 -10.54 -0.68
C GLN A 5 26.08 -9.20 -1.27
N LYS A 6 25.39 -8.72 -2.31
CA LYS A 6 25.72 -7.44 -2.95
C LYS A 6 25.18 -6.28 -2.10
N PRO A 7 25.90 -5.14 -2.03
CA PRO A 7 25.36 -3.93 -1.43
C PRO A 7 24.04 -3.54 -2.13
N LEU A 8 23.09 -2.99 -1.37
CA LEU A 8 21.75 -2.63 -1.85
C LEU A 8 21.80 -1.81 -3.15
N SER A 9 22.77 -0.90 -3.27
CA SER A 9 22.98 -0.08 -4.46
C SER A 9 23.30 -0.88 -5.73
N ALA A 10 24.10 -1.95 -5.61
CA ALA A 10 24.42 -2.82 -6.74
C ALA A 10 23.22 -3.71 -7.12
N TRP A 11 22.43 -4.15 -6.14
CA TRP A 11 21.19 -4.89 -6.37
C TRP A 11 20.14 -4.02 -7.07
N LEU A 12 19.95 -2.78 -6.60
CA LEU A 12 19.04 -1.81 -7.21
C LEU A 12 19.43 -1.52 -8.66
N ARG A 13 20.71 -1.21 -8.92
CA ARG A 13 21.21 -0.98 -10.28
C ARG A 13 20.98 -2.17 -11.20
N HIS A 14 21.20 -3.38 -10.70
CA HIS A 14 20.98 -4.60 -11.48
C HIS A 14 19.50 -4.80 -11.85
N ASN A 15 18.58 -4.47 -10.96
CA ASN A 15 17.14 -4.66 -11.14
C ASN A 15 16.38 -3.40 -11.61
N ALA A 16 17.08 -2.29 -11.83
CA ALA A 16 16.49 -0.97 -12.08
C ALA A 16 15.45 -0.97 -13.22
N VAL A 17 15.72 -1.66 -14.32
CA VAL A 17 14.79 -1.76 -15.45
C VAL A 17 13.48 -2.43 -15.05
N VAL A 18 13.54 -3.53 -14.29
CA VAL A 18 12.34 -4.25 -13.83
C VAL A 18 11.53 -3.39 -12.86
N LEU A 19 12.21 -2.74 -11.91
CA LEU A 19 11.57 -1.85 -10.95
C LEU A 19 10.92 -0.65 -11.67
N LEU A 20 11.60 -0.05 -12.65
CA LEU A 20 11.04 1.04 -13.43
C LEU A 20 9.81 0.60 -14.22
N LEU A 21 9.86 -0.59 -14.84
CA LEU A 21 8.70 -1.14 -15.56
C LEU A 21 7.51 -1.36 -14.63
N TYR A 22 7.71 -1.94 -13.44
CA TYR A 22 6.62 -2.09 -12.48
C TYR A 22 6.10 -0.76 -11.96
N LEU A 23 6.95 0.24 -11.79
CA LEU A 23 6.53 1.58 -11.42
C LEU A 23 5.63 2.18 -12.52
N LEU A 24 6.06 2.11 -13.78
CA LEU A 24 5.27 2.59 -14.92
C LEU A 24 3.95 1.84 -15.07
N LEU A 25 3.96 0.52 -14.87
CA LEU A 25 2.74 -0.30 -14.88
C LEU A 25 1.82 0.08 -13.71
N THR A 26 2.36 0.31 -12.52
CA THR A 26 1.58 0.81 -11.37
C THR A 26 0.89 2.11 -11.73
N VAL A 27 1.61 3.06 -12.33
CA VAL A 27 1.03 4.33 -12.76
C VAL A 27 -0.06 4.14 -13.83
N ALA A 28 0.19 3.30 -14.83
CA ALA A 28 -0.75 3.05 -15.91
C ALA A 28 -2.03 2.34 -15.44
N PHE A 29 -1.89 1.31 -14.62
CA PHE A 29 -3.01 0.49 -14.14
C PHE A 29 -3.85 1.20 -13.08
N THR A 30 -3.27 2.14 -12.33
CA THR A 30 -4.00 2.90 -11.32
C THR A 30 -4.54 4.22 -11.86
N TRP A 31 -4.38 4.51 -13.16
CA TRP A 31 -4.98 5.70 -13.77
C TRP A 31 -6.53 5.67 -13.61
N PRO A 32 -7.20 6.76 -13.17
CA PRO A 32 -6.71 8.13 -13.03
C PRO A 32 -6.23 8.54 -11.62
N LEU A 33 -6.02 7.61 -10.70
CA LEU A 33 -5.64 7.88 -9.30
C LEU A 33 -4.37 8.75 -9.20
N VAL A 34 -3.34 8.42 -9.97
CA VAL A 34 -2.06 9.16 -9.97
C VAL A 34 -2.25 10.62 -10.37
N GLY A 35 -3.16 10.90 -11.30
CA GLY A 35 -3.50 12.27 -11.71
C GLY A 35 -4.36 13.01 -10.68
N ASN A 36 -4.96 12.30 -9.74
CA ASN A 36 -5.95 12.83 -8.80
C ASN A 36 -5.63 12.45 -7.35
N LEU A 37 -4.34 12.45 -6.96
CA LEU A 37 -3.90 12.04 -5.62
C LEU A 37 -4.59 12.79 -4.49
N GLY A 38 -4.88 14.08 -4.65
CA GLY A 38 -5.58 14.86 -3.63
C GLY A 38 -7.10 14.67 -3.60
N SER A 39 -7.67 13.92 -4.55
CA SER A 39 -9.11 13.74 -4.68
C SER A 39 -9.62 12.53 -3.90
N ASN A 40 -10.90 12.56 -3.55
CA ASN A 40 -11.63 11.44 -2.98
C ASN A 40 -12.02 10.38 -4.04
N TRP A 41 -11.29 10.27 -5.15
CA TRP A 41 -11.62 9.36 -6.24
C TRP A 41 -11.84 7.93 -5.75
N LEU A 42 -10.89 7.37 -4.98
CA LEU A 42 -11.04 6.03 -4.38
C LEU A 42 -12.24 5.97 -3.43
N ALA A 43 -12.34 6.93 -2.51
CA ALA A 43 -13.41 6.96 -1.50
C ALA A 43 -14.83 7.13 -2.10
N THR A 44 -14.94 7.62 -3.33
CA THR A 44 -16.23 7.75 -4.04
C THR A 44 -16.66 6.42 -4.66
N HIS A 45 -15.71 5.51 -4.93
CA HIS A 45 -15.95 4.23 -5.57
C HIS A 45 -15.98 3.06 -4.56
N ASP A 46 -15.46 3.29 -3.36
CA ASP A 46 -15.44 2.32 -2.28
C ASP A 46 -15.59 3.01 -0.91
N THR A 47 -16.61 2.59 -0.16
CA THR A 47 -16.90 3.08 1.19
C THR A 47 -15.87 2.63 2.22
N ASP A 48 -15.19 1.50 2.02
CA ASP A 48 -14.22 0.95 2.96
C ASP A 48 -12.94 1.81 3.02
N THR A 49 -12.68 2.57 1.95
CA THR A 49 -11.65 3.62 1.94
C THR A 49 -11.83 4.61 3.10
N PHE A 50 -13.06 4.96 3.49
CA PHE A 50 -13.29 5.86 4.63
C PHE A 50 -12.86 5.23 5.95
N VAL A 51 -13.00 3.90 6.11
CA VAL A 51 -12.53 3.18 7.29
C VAL A 51 -11.00 3.25 7.37
N LYS A 52 -10.29 3.05 6.25
CA LYS A 52 -8.82 3.14 6.22
C LYS A 52 -8.31 4.56 6.46
N LEU A 53 -9.02 5.58 5.93
CA LEU A 53 -8.73 6.99 6.23
C LEU A 53 -8.97 7.32 7.70
N TRP A 54 -10.02 6.73 8.31
CA TRP A 54 -10.28 6.83 9.74
C TRP A 54 -9.18 6.15 10.55
N ASP A 55 -8.70 4.96 10.17
CA ASP A 55 -7.58 4.29 10.85
C ASP A 55 -6.32 5.17 10.88
N GLN A 56 -5.97 5.78 9.75
CA GLN A 56 -4.85 6.71 9.65
C GLN A 56 -5.03 7.94 10.55
N TRP A 57 -6.27 8.41 10.72
CA TRP A 57 -6.59 9.52 11.62
C TRP A 57 -6.57 9.12 13.08
N TRP A 58 -7.11 7.95 13.38
CA TRP A 58 -7.18 7.38 14.70
C TRP A 58 -5.77 7.17 15.25
N LEU A 59 -4.87 6.57 14.47
CA LEU A 59 -3.47 6.37 14.90
C LEU A 59 -2.78 7.69 15.28
N GLN A 60 -2.95 8.73 14.45
CA GLN A 60 -2.43 10.06 14.74
C GLN A 60 -3.04 10.62 16.04
N ARG A 61 -4.37 10.59 16.15
CA ARG A 61 -5.09 11.12 17.30
C ARG A 61 -4.75 10.41 18.59
N SER A 62 -4.68 9.08 18.59
CA SER A 62 -4.31 8.29 19.77
C SER A 62 -2.89 8.62 20.21
N GLN A 63 -1.97 8.82 19.27
CA GLN A 63 -0.61 9.28 19.57
C GLN A 63 -0.59 10.70 20.15
N ASP A 64 -1.35 11.63 19.58
CA ASP A 64 -1.39 13.04 20.02
C ASP A 64 -2.08 13.20 21.40
N THR A 65 -3.03 12.33 21.72
CA THR A 65 -3.84 12.41 22.95
C THR A 65 -3.44 11.40 24.04
N GLY A 66 -2.52 10.48 23.73
CA GLY A 66 -2.10 9.41 24.65
C GLY A 66 -3.17 8.34 24.90
N GLN A 67 -4.18 8.24 24.04
CA GLN A 67 -5.23 7.22 24.14
C GLN A 67 -4.73 5.83 23.68
N SER A 68 -5.45 4.78 24.09
CA SER A 68 -5.18 3.42 23.62
C SER A 68 -5.29 3.34 22.10
N LEU A 69 -4.37 2.61 21.45
CA LEU A 69 -4.48 2.32 20.02
C LEU A 69 -5.57 1.29 19.72
N LEU A 70 -5.90 0.45 20.71
CA LEU A 70 -6.81 -0.69 20.58
C LEU A 70 -8.21 -0.42 21.12
N TYR A 71 -8.53 0.81 21.53
CA TYR A 71 -9.87 1.13 22.03
C TYR A 71 -10.23 2.57 21.73
N THR A 72 -11.40 2.81 21.15
CA THR A 72 -11.91 4.14 20.83
C THR A 72 -13.28 4.37 21.46
N THR A 73 -13.58 5.61 21.83
CA THR A 73 -14.93 6.06 22.21
C THR A 73 -15.61 6.85 21.10
N ASP A 74 -14.91 7.12 19.99
CA ASP A 74 -15.43 7.86 18.84
C ASP A 74 -16.44 7.01 18.03
N LEU A 75 -16.40 5.69 18.19
CA LEU A 75 -17.35 4.74 17.61
C LEU A 75 -18.23 4.11 18.71
N PHE A 76 -19.50 3.85 18.39
CA PHE A 76 -20.48 3.24 19.32
C PHE A 76 -20.61 3.98 20.66
N TYR A 77 -20.56 5.32 20.64
CA TYR A 77 -20.78 6.14 21.83
C TYR A 77 -22.15 5.84 22.48
N PRO A 78 -22.25 5.75 23.82
CA PRO A 78 -21.21 5.99 24.83
C PRO A 78 -20.36 4.77 25.20
N HIS A 79 -20.62 3.60 24.62
CA HIS A 79 -20.00 2.34 25.02
C HIS A 79 -18.57 2.16 24.49
N GLY A 80 -18.25 2.80 23.37
CA GLY A 80 -16.95 2.65 22.70
C GLY A 80 -16.81 1.31 21.99
N LEU A 81 -15.63 1.08 21.41
CA LEU A 81 -15.31 -0.10 20.62
C LEU A 81 -13.87 -0.57 20.89
N ASP A 82 -13.74 -1.87 21.16
CA ASP A 82 -12.46 -2.57 21.15
C ASP A 82 -12.02 -2.83 19.70
N LEU A 83 -10.84 -2.32 19.35
CA LEU A 83 -10.25 -2.39 18.02
C LEU A 83 -9.28 -3.56 17.87
N THR A 84 -9.19 -4.47 18.85
CA THR A 84 -8.33 -5.67 18.77
C THR A 84 -8.63 -6.53 17.54
N PHE A 85 -9.90 -6.60 17.14
CA PHE A 85 -10.34 -7.31 15.93
C PHE A 85 -10.69 -6.36 14.78
N HIS A 86 -10.43 -5.07 14.93
CA HIS A 86 -10.61 -4.10 13.85
C HIS A 86 -9.48 -4.25 12.83
N SER A 87 -9.83 -4.15 11.54
CA SER A 87 -8.94 -4.43 10.42
C SER A 87 -7.98 -3.26 10.12
N ILE A 88 -7.23 -2.81 11.13
CA ILE A 88 -6.22 -1.76 11.01
C ILE A 88 -5.02 -2.33 10.25
N SER A 89 -4.67 -1.70 9.13
CA SER A 89 -3.44 -2.00 8.41
C SER A 89 -2.23 -1.39 9.15
N TRP A 90 -1.67 -2.11 10.12
CA TRP A 90 -0.57 -1.67 11.00
C TRP A 90 0.75 -1.30 10.30
N ILE A 91 0.86 -1.54 8.99
CA ILE A 91 1.99 -1.07 8.17
C ILE A 91 1.57 0.14 7.34
N VAL A 92 0.44 0.05 6.66
CA VAL A 92 -0.04 1.07 5.72
C VAL A 92 -0.48 2.34 6.45
N ALA A 93 -1.26 2.21 7.52
CA ALA A 93 -1.85 3.34 8.22
C ALA A 93 -0.78 4.24 8.90
N PRO A 94 0.28 3.71 9.56
CA PRO A 94 1.38 4.55 10.02
C PRO A 94 2.15 5.25 8.90
N VAL A 95 2.40 4.57 7.77
CA VAL A 95 3.08 5.20 6.62
C VAL A 95 2.23 6.34 6.05
N GLY A 96 0.92 6.12 5.90
CA GLY A 96 -0.01 7.17 5.49
C GLY A 96 -0.05 8.34 6.48
N TRP A 97 -0.03 8.06 7.78
CA TRP A 97 0.07 9.10 8.81
C TRP A 97 1.35 9.92 8.64
N LEU A 98 2.52 9.30 8.47
CA LEU A 98 3.79 10.00 8.25
C LEU A 98 3.82 10.86 6.98
N LEU A 99 3.09 10.45 5.95
CA LEU A 99 2.97 11.20 4.69
C LEU A 99 1.92 12.32 4.74
N THR A 100 1.03 12.31 5.74
CA THR A 100 -0.08 13.26 5.87
C THR A 100 0.37 14.73 5.87
N PRO A 101 1.45 15.14 6.57
CA PRO A 101 1.91 16.53 6.54
C PRO A 101 2.36 17.03 5.17
N LEU A 102 2.75 16.12 4.27
CA LEU A 102 3.29 16.46 2.94
C LEU A 102 2.21 16.47 1.86
N LEU A 103 1.25 15.55 1.94
CA LEU A 103 0.30 15.27 0.87
C LEU A 103 -1.17 15.50 1.26
N GLY A 104 -1.42 15.85 2.52
CA GLY A 104 -2.74 15.76 3.12
C GLY A 104 -3.15 14.29 3.36
N ARG A 105 -4.24 14.09 4.11
CA ARG A 105 -4.68 12.75 4.55
C ARG A 105 -5.04 11.84 3.36
N ILE A 106 -5.82 12.37 2.43
CA ILE A 106 -6.28 11.66 1.23
C ILE A 106 -5.11 11.35 0.29
N GLY A 107 -4.26 12.35 0.02
CA GLY A 107 -3.06 12.18 -0.81
C GLY A 107 -2.10 11.14 -0.24
N ALA A 108 -1.90 11.16 1.08
CA ALA A 108 -1.08 10.18 1.76
C ALA A 108 -1.63 8.75 1.59
N TYR A 109 -2.92 8.53 1.84
CA TYR A 109 -3.54 7.22 1.65
C TYR A 109 -3.43 6.74 0.19
N ASN A 110 -3.76 7.59 -0.78
CA ASN A 110 -3.67 7.25 -2.19
C ASN A 110 -2.23 6.86 -2.59
N VAL A 111 -1.20 7.53 -2.07
CA VAL A 111 0.19 7.15 -2.28
C VAL A 111 0.53 5.81 -1.64
N THR A 112 -0.01 5.49 -0.46
CA THR A 112 0.21 4.18 0.16
C THR A 112 -0.39 3.04 -0.66
N ILE A 113 -1.53 3.25 -1.34
CA ILE A 113 -2.11 2.27 -2.27
C ILE A 113 -1.19 2.06 -3.48
N LEU A 114 -0.66 3.12 -4.08
CA LEU A 114 0.32 3.01 -5.18
C LEU A 114 1.56 2.21 -4.73
N TRP A 115 2.03 2.48 -3.52
CA TRP A 115 3.16 1.77 -2.94
C TRP A 115 2.84 0.29 -2.68
N ALA A 116 1.62 -0.03 -2.22
CA ALA A 116 1.18 -1.41 -2.00
C ALA A 116 1.16 -2.22 -3.31
N VAL A 117 0.61 -1.65 -4.40
CA VAL A 117 0.60 -2.29 -5.72
C VAL A 117 2.03 -2.53 -6.24
N PHE A 118 2.86 -1.49 -6.21
CA PHE A 118 4.25 -1.56 -6.67
C PHE A 118 5.08 -2.58 -5.86
N SER A 119 4.93 -2.56 -4.53
CA SER A 119 5.67 -3.45 -3.64
C SER A 119 5.22 -4.91 -3.78
N THR A 120 3.94 -5.15 -4.03
CA THR A 120 3.39 -6.50 -4.30
C THR A 120 4.01 -7.13 -5.55
N ALA A 121 4.03 -6.41 -6.68
CA ALA A 121 4.68 -6.88 -7.91
C ALA A 121 6.19 -7.13 -7.70
N THR A 122 6.85 -6.22 -6.98
CA THR A 122 8.28 -6.30 -6.68
C THR A 122 8.62 -7.48 -5.77
N ALA A 123 7.82 -7.73 -4.73
CA ALA A 123 8.00 -8.85 -3.80
C ALA A 123 7.86 -10.19 -4.53
N ALA A 124 6.86 -10.33 -5.40
CA ALA A 124 6.69 -11.52 -6.22
C ALA A 124 7.88 -11.72 -7.18
N TYR A 125 8.37 -10.66 -7.83
CA TYR A 125 9.58 -10.74 -8.65
C TYR A 125 10.80 -11.21 -7.86
N ILE A 126 11.00 -10.69 -6.65
CA ILE A 126 12.12 -11.06 -5.78
C ILE A 126 12.02 -12.55 -5.41
N LEU A 127 10.83 -13.00 -4.98
CA LEU A 127 10.58 -14.37 -4.58
C LEU A 127 10.81 -15.35 -5.74
N ILE A 128 10.26 -15.05 -6.92
CA ILE A 128 10.37 -15.94 -8.08
C ILE A 128 11.79 -15.92 -8.65
N SER A 129 12.46 -14.77 -8.62
CA SER A 129 13.90 -14.68 -8.95
C SER A 129 14.72 -15.56 -8.03
N TYR A 130 14.35 -15.61 -6.75
CA TYR A 130 14.99 -16.46 -5.77
C TYR A 130 14.73 -17.95 -6.02
N LEU A 131 13.50 -18.34 -6.36
CA LEU A 131 13.14 -19.76 -6.56
C LEU A 131 13.65 -20.32 -7.89
N LEU A 132 13.39 -19.63 -8.99
CA LEU A 132 13.64 -20.16 -10.34
C LEU A 132 15.00 -19.79 -10.92
N LYS A 133 15.69 -18.80 -10.32
CA LYS A 133 16.93 -18.23 -10.85
C LYS A 133 16.83 -17.76 -12.31
N ASN A 134 15.61 -17.52 -12.81
CA ASN A 134 15.32 -17.06 -14.16
C ASN A 134 14.64 -15.71 -14.11
N ARG A 135 15.29 -14.70 -14.67
CA ARG A 135 14.86 -13.30 -14.61
C ARG A 135 13.59 -13.03 -15.41
N VAL A 136 13.41 -13.69 -16.54
CA VAL A 136 12.22 -13.53 -17.40
C VAL A 136 11.01 -14.14 -16.72
N ALA A 137 11.15 -15.36 -16.21
CA ALA A 137 10.08 -16.03 -15.45
C ALA A 137 9.69 -15.22 -14.20
N ALA A 138 10.67 -14.66 -13.49
CA ALA A 138 10.42 -13.80 -12.35
C ALA A 138 9.71 -12.50 -12.70
N PHE A 139 10.10 -11.86 -13.81
CA PHE A 139 9.42 -10.67 -14.30
C PHE A 139 7.96 -10.97 -14.65
N MET A 140 7.72 -12.04 -15.41
CA MET A 140 6.36 -12.44 -15.77
C MET A 140 5.53 -12.80 -14.53
N GLY A 141 6.13 -13.49 -13.56
CA GLY A 141 5.44 -13.86 -12.34
C GLY A 141 5.09 -12.66 -11.45
N GLY A 142 5.99 -11.67 -11.33
CA GLY A 142 5.69 -10.43 -10.61
C GLY A 142 4.63 -9.59 -11.32
N LEU A 143 4.66 -9.55 -12.66
CA LEU A 143 3.63 -8.89 -13.47
C LEU A 143 2.26 -9.53 -13.25
N VAL A 144 2.17 -10.86 -13.39
CA VAL A 144 0.91 -11.59 -13.21
C VAL A 144 0.39 -11.46 -11.78
N TYR A 145 1.26 -11.53 -10.77
CA TYR A 145 0.84 -11.46 -9.37
C TYR A 145 0.41 -10.05 -8.96
N GLY A 146 1.21 -9.03 -9.27
CA GLY A 146 0.93 -7.66 -8.83
C GLY A 146 -0.15 -6.94 -9.65
N PHE A 147 -0.40 -7.36 -10.89
CA PHE A 147 -1.37 -6.72 -11.79
C PHE A 147 -2.45 -7.69 -12.28
N ALA A 148 -2.70 -8.79 -11.57
CA ALA A 148 -3.82 -9.67 -11.87
C ALA A 148 -5.14 -8.87 -11.87
N PRO A 149 -6.08 -9.14 -12.80
CA PRO A 149 -7.38 -8.48 -12.83
C PRO A 149 -8.14 -8.58 -11.50
N TYR A 150 -7.98 -9.69 -10.78
CA TYR A 150 -8.53 -9.87 -9.44
C TYR A 150 -8.00 -8.82 -8.44
N PHE A 151 -6.70 -8.56 -8.45
CA PHE A 151 -6.08 -7.55 -7.59
C PHE A 151 -6.51 -6.13 -7.96
N ILE A 152 -6.72 -5.85 -9.24
CA ILE A 152 -7.20 -4.54 -9.71
C ILE A 152 -8.67 -4.33 -9.35
N ALA A 153 -9.50 -5.37 -9.51
CA ALA A 153 -10.91 -5.33 -9.11
C ALA A 153 -11.06 -5.20 -7.58
N HIS A 154 -10.19 -5.85 -6.81
CA HIS A 154 -10.17 -5.73 -5.36
C HIS A 154 -9.59 -4.39 -4.90
N ALA A 155 -8.45 -3.92 -5.42
CA ALA A 155 -7.89 -2.60 -5.07
C ALA A 155 -8.79 -1.42 -5.48
N GLY A 156 -9.66 -1.60 -6.48
CA GLY A 156 -10.68 -0.62 -6.85
C GLY A 156 -11.94 -0.65 -5.98
N GLY A 157 -12.11 -1.66 -5.12
CA GLY A 157 -13.33 -1.87 -4.34
C GLY A 157 -13.15 -2.19 -2.86
N HIS A 158 -11.97 -2.63 -2.41
CA HIS A 158 -11.50 -2.93 -1.04
C HIS A 158 -9.94 -2.93 -1.03
N PRO A 159 -9.28 -1.77 -0.97
CA PRO A 159 -7.82 -1.66 -0.94
C PRO A 159 -7.26 -1.79 0.49
N ASP A 160 -7.12 -3.03 0.94
CA ASP A 160 -6.53 -3.44 2.22
C ASP A 160 -5.06 -3.89 2.11
#